data_AF-Q9I5W5-F1
#
_entry.id   AF-Q9I5W5-F1
#
_cell.length_a   1.000
_cell.length_b   1.000
_cell.length_c   1.000
_cell.angle_alpha   90.00
_cell.angle_beta   90.00
_cell.angle_gamma   90.00
#
_symmetry.space_group_name_H-M   'P 1'
#
loop_
_entity.id
_entity.type
_entity.pdbx_description
1 polymer ?
#
loop_
_entity_poly.entity_id
_entity_poly.type
_entity_poly.pdbx_seq_one_letter_code
_entity_poly.pdbx_strand_id
1 'polypeptide(L)'
;MTDRLPCRACGHLILPTTAARNDGLCMPCKGGYRQNIEDGKRFHAERRRYLASPQALYWSALVNRVYDGREGFAGLSPAERSYYAVSVLSGEVHNGGFDQYFGNSSGDQYQAARAGLRELEAEDALALLERAAALLFGDGPVPVSQAERQLRMPTWADEPDRDCEAALDALDTRFYALADALGERLLAHARHHALFALDEPDEA
;
A
#
# COMPACT_ATOMS: atom_id res chain seq x y z
N MET A 1 -16.75 -36.34 30.63
CA MET A 1 -15.92 -35.51 29.73
C MET A 1 -15.38 -36.44 28.67
N THR A 2 -15.61 -36.18 27.39
CA THR A 2 -15.05 -37.05 26.34
C THR A 2 -13.60 -36.64 26.13
N ASP A 3 -12.65 -37.51 26.48
CA ASP A 3 -11.23 -37.26 26.25
C ASP A 3 -10.98 -37.05 24.76
N ARG A 4 -10.51 -35.85 24.41
CA ARG A 4 -10.16 -35.52 23.03
C ARG A 4 -8.87 -36.23 22.66
N LEU A 5 -8.76 -36.66 21.41
CA LEU A 5 -7.57 -37.34 20.87
C LEU A 5 -6.79 -36.37 19.97
N PRO A 6 -5.45 -36.39 19.98
CA PRO A 6 -4.68 -35.57 19.05
C PRO A 6 -4.81 -36.07 17.62
N CYS A 7 -4.92 -35.16 16.66
CA CYS A 7 -4.84 -35.45 15.24
C CYS A 7 -3.46 -36.06 14.92
N ARG A 8 -3.40 -37.19 14.21
CA ARG A 8 -2.13 -37.87 13.86
C ARG A 8 -1.16 -37.00 13.03
N ALA A 9 -1.65 -35.98 12.33
CA ALA A 9 -0.86 -35.14 11.45
C ALA A 9 -0.43 -33.81 12.08
N CYS A 10 -1.34 -33.11 12.79
CA CYS A 10 -1.06 -31.77 13.33
C CYS A 10 -1.18 -31.66 14.85
N GLY A 11 -1.47 -32.74 15.56
CA GLY A 11 -1.60 -32.75 17.02
C GLY A 11 -2.87 -32.10 17.59
N HIS A 12 -3.66 -31.37 16.79
CA HIS A 12 -4.90 -30.74 17.26
C HIS A 12 -5.89 -31.73 17.88
N LEU A 13 -6.44 -31.37 19.03
CA LEU A 13 -7.40 -32.20 19.77
C LEU A 13 -8.76 -32.29 19.05
N ILE A 14 -9.14 -33.50 18.64
CA ILE A 14 -10.39 -33.84 17.96
C ILE A 14 -11.27 -34.79 18.80
N LEU A 15 -12.56 -34.82 18.51
CA LEU A 15 -13.47 -35.78 19.13
C LEU A 15 -13.10 -37.21 18.71
N PRO A 16 -13.24 -38.21 19.60
CA PRO A 16 -13.02 -39.61 19.24
C PRO A 16 -13.82 -40.08 18.02
N THR A 17 -15.04 -39.57 17.84
CA THR A 17 -15.88 -39.87 16.66
C THR A 17 -15.27 -39.33 15.36
N THR A 18 -14.64 -38.15 15.40
CA THR A 18 -13.91 -37.57 14.26
C THR A 18 -12.66 -38.39 13.97
N ALA A 19 -11.92 -38.79 15.01
CA ALA A 19 -10.75 -39.65 14.86
C ALA A 19 -11.14 -40.99 14.20
N ALA A 20 -12.19 -41.65 14.69
CA ALA A 20 -12.67 -42.92 14.13
C ALA A 20 -13.15 -42.78 12.67
N ARG A 21 -13.84 -41.68 12.32
CA ARG A 21 -14.36 -41.46 10.95
C ARG A 21 -13.28 -41.06 9.93
N ASN A 22 -12.14 -40.54 10.39
CA ASN A 22 -11.15 -39.89 9.55
C ASN A 22 -9.72 -40.44 9.79
N ASP A 23 -9.58 -41.71 10.18
CA ASP A 23 -8.29 -42.37 10.42
C ASP A 23 -7.35 -41.59 11.35
N GLY A 24 -7.90 -40.98 12.40
CA GLY A 24 -7.15 -40.16 13.35
C GLY A 24 -6.81 -38.74 12.86
N LEU A 25 -7.32 -38.31 11.70
CA LEU A 25 -7.12 -36.96 11.18
C LEU A 25 -8.24 -36.00 11.59
N CYS A 26 -7.89 -34.75 11.87
CA CYS A 26 -8.87 -33.68 11.91
C CYS A 26 -9.38 -33.36 10.50
N MET A 27 -10.61 -32.84 10.38
CA MET A 27 -11.21 -32.48 9.08
C MET A 27 -10.29 -31.61 8.20
N PRO A 28 -9.58 -30.59 8.73
CA PRO A 28 -8.60 -29.84 7.92
C PRO A 28 -7.39 -30.62 7.41
N CYS A 29 -6.87 -31.59 8.17
CA CYS A 29 -5.76 -32.42 7.70
C CYS A 29 -6.25 -33.44 6.66
N LYS A 30 -7.43 -34.02 6.88
CA LYS A 30 -8.06 -34.90 5.91
C LYS A 30 -8.36 -34.17 4.59
N GLY A 31 -8.80 -32.92 4.67
CA GLY A 31 -9.06 -32.08 3.50
C GLY A 31 -7.82 -31.40 2.92
N GLY A 32 -6.63 -31.57 3.50
CA GLY A 32 -5.40 -30.97 2.99
C GLY A 32 -5.25 -29.45 3.17
N TYR A 33 -6.10 -28.80 3.98
CA TYR A 33 -6.09 -27.33 4.16
C TYR A 33 -5.69 -26.88 5.58
N ARG A 34 -5.17 -27.78 6.43
CA ARG A 34 -4.66 -27.42 7.76
C ARG A 34 -3.60 -26.32 7.67
N GLN A 35 -2.64 -26.45 6.76
CA GLN A 35 -1.56 -25.47 6.64
C GLN A 35 -2.10 -24.08 6.30
N ASN A 36 -3.09 -23.99 5.40
CA ASN A 36 -3.76 -22.73 5.07
C ASN A 36 -4.40 -22.05 6.30
N ILE A 37 -4.95 -22.83 7.24
CA ILE A 37 -5.50 -22.29 8.50
C ILE A 37 -4.38 -21.71 9.37
N GLU A 38 -3.26 -22.42 9.51
CA GLU A 38 -2.15 -21.97 10.35
C GLU A 38 -1.42 -20.76 9.73
N ASP A 39 -1.23 -20.75 8.41
CA ASP A 39 -0.70 -19.60 7.66
C ASP A 39 -1.64 -18.39 7.76
N GLY A 40 -2.95 -18.60 7.67
CA GLY A 40 -3.94 -17.55 7.89
C GLY A 40 -3.86 -16.96 9.30
N LYS A 41 -3.72 -17.79 10.34
CA LYS A 41 -3.52 -17.30 11.72
C LYS A 41 -2.24 -16.47 11.86
N ARG A 42 -1.14 -16.92 11.25
CA ARG A 42 0.15 -16.20 11.26
C ARG A 42 0.01 -14.85 10.58
N PHE A 43 -0.54 -14.82 9.36
CA PHE A 43 -0.82 -13.59 8.63
C PHE A 43 -1.72 -12.62 9.43
N HIS A 44 -2.79 -13.12 10.08
CA HIS A 44 -3.64 -12.28 10.93
C HIS A 44 -2.94 -11.79 12.20
N ALA A 45 -1.99 -12.53 12.76
CA ALA A 45 -1.20 -12.08 13.89
C ALA A 45 -0.21 -10.97 13.48
N GLU A 46 0.52 -11.17 12.39
CA GLU A 46 1.46 -10.18 11.81
C GLU A 46 0.73 -8.90 11.40
N ARG A 47 -0.39 -9.02 10.69
CA ARG A 47 -1.22 -7.87 10.31
C ARG A 47 -1.75 -7.13 11.54
N ARG A 48 -2.16 -7.83 12.60
CA ARG A 48 -2.58 -7.17 13.87
C ARG A 48 -1.42 -6.42 14.53
N ARG A 49 -0.21 -6.99 14.53
CA ARG A 49 1.00 -6.31 15.04
C ARG A 49 1.29 -5.06 14.21
N TYR A 50 1.28 -5.16 12.89
CA TYR A 50 1.48 -4.02 11.99
C TYR A 50 0.42 -2.92 12.19
N LEU A 51 -0.86 -3.26 12.23
CA LEU A 51 -1.93 -2.27 12.44
C LEU A 51 -1.89 -1.61 13.82
N ALA A 52 -1.22 -2.23 14.79
CA ALA A 52 -0.95 -1.65 16.10
C ALA A 52 0.37 -0.86 16.17
N SER A 53 1.19 -0.89 15.11
CA SER A 53 2.44 -0.12 15.07
C SER A 53 2.15 1.38 15.10
N PRO A 54 3.06 2.20 15.67
CA PRO A 54 2.93 3.65 15.63
C PRO A 54 2.79 4.19 14.19
N GLN A 55 3.48 3.58 13.23
CA GLN A 55 3.42 3.96 11.82
C GLN A 55 2.00 3.80 11.26
N ALA A 56 1.40 2.61 11.42
CA ALA A 56 0.07 2.35 10.87
C ALA A 56 -1.01 3.20 11.55
N LEU A 57 -0.91 3.38 12.88
CA LEU A 57 -1.81 4.25 13.63
C LEU A 57 -1.71 5.70 13.19
N TYR A 58 -0.49 6.20 12.99
CA TYR A 58 -0.26 7.56 12.53
C TYR A 58 -0.73 7.77 11.09
N TRP A 59 -0.47 6.80 10.20
CA TRP A 59 -0.99 6.82 8.84
C TRP A 59 -2.52 6.89 8.82
N SER A 60 -3.21 6.01 9.58
CA SER A 60 -4.67 6.05 9.69
C SER A 60 -5.17 7.38 10.24
N ALA A 61 -4.49 7.97 11.23
CA ALA A 61 -4.84 9.29 11.76
C ALA A 61 -4.67 10.41 10.72
N LEU A 62 -3.60 10.38 9.91
CA LEU A 62 -3.39 11.32 8.81
C LEU A 62 -4.48 11.19 7.74
N VAL A 63 -4.77 9.97 7.29
CA VAL A 63 -5.84 9.70 6.31
C VAL A 63 -7.17 10.23 6.81
N ASN A 64 -7.56 9.92 8.05
CA ASN A 64 -8.80 10.44 8.64
C ASN A 64 -8.80 11.97 8.72
N ARG A 65 -7.68 12.62 9.07
CA ARG A 65 -7.58 14.09 9.06
C ARG A 65 -7.75 14.68 7.66
N VAL A 66 -7.23 14.03 6.62
CA VAL A 66 -7.36 14.52 5.25
C VAL A 66 -8.78 14.37 4.70
N TYR A 67 -9.45 13.24 4.96
CA TYR A 67 -10.79 12.98 4.42
C TYR A 67 -11.93 13.54 5.29
N ASP A 68 -11.80 13.48 6.61
CA ASP A 68 -12.88 13.84 7.55
C ASP A 68 -12.60 15.18 8.29
N GLY A 69 -11.38 15.73 8.19
CA GLY A 69 -11.01 16.97 8.83
C GLY A 69 -11.49 18.21 8.07
N ARG A 70 -11.88 19.26 8.81
CA ARG A 70 -12.37 20.53 8.22
C ARG A 70 -11.40 21.19 7.25
N GLU A 71 -10.10 21.08 7.52
CA GLU A 71 -9.04 21.68 6.71
C GLU A 71 -8.50 20.70 5.63
N GLY A 72 -8.88 19.42 5.71
CA GLY A 72 -8.39 18.35 4.84
C GLY A 72 -6.86 18.32 4.72
N PHE A 73 -6.37 18.06 3.51
CA PHE A 73 -4.93 18.06 3.19
C PHE A 73 -4.25 19.40 3.52
N ALA A 74 -4.94 20.53 3.38
CA ALA A 74 -4.38 21.84 3.68
C ALA A 74 -4.13 22.06 5.19
N GLY A 75 -4.76 21.29 6.07
CA GLY A 75 -4.51 21.33 7.52
C GLY A 75 -3.27 20.54 7.97
N LEU A 76 -2.59 19.84 7.06
CA LEU A 76 -1.36 19.13 7.36
C LEU A 76 -0.17 20.09 7.42
N SER A 77 0.76 19.84 8.34
CA SER A 77 2.06 20.51 8.38
C SER A 77 2.90 20.18 7.13
N PRO A 78 3.93 20.96 6.78
CA PRO A 78 4.77 20.68 5.60
C PRO A 78 5.33 19.25 5.58
N ALA A 79 5.92 18.78 6.69
CA ALA A 79 6.46 17.44 6.79
C ALA A 79 5.38 16.35 6.65
N GLU A 80 4.18 16.57 7.22
CA GLU A 80 3.04 15.67 7.06
C GLU A 80 2.53 15.63 5.62
N ARG A 81 2.51 16.77 4.91
CA ARG A 81 2.11 16.83 3.50
C ARG A 81 3.06 16.03 2.62
N SER A 82 4.36 16.15 2.84
CA SER A 82 5.37 15.36 2.11
C SER A 82 5.22 13.88 2.38
N TYR A 83 5.14 13.49 3.67
CA TYR A 83 4.92 12.10 4.06
C TYR A 83 3.61 11.54 3.46
N TYR A 84 2.51 12.29 3.57
CA TYR A 84 1.20 11.88 3.07
C TYR A 84 1.18 11.74 1.56
N ALA A 85 1.59 12.78 0.82
CA ALA A 85 1.49 12.80 -0.64
C ALA A 85 2.37 11.72 -1.29
N VAL A 86 3.58 11.47 -0.76
CA VAL A 86 4.46 10.40 -1.24
C VAL A 86 3.93 9.01 -0.86
N SER A 87 3.36 8.84 0.33
CA SER A 87 2.74 7.57 0.73
C SER A 87 1.51 7.25 -0.12
N VAL A 88 0.66 8.25 -0.42
CA VAL A 88 -0.48 8.11 -1.34
C VAL A 88 0.00 7.74 -2.74
N LEU A 89 0.99 8.46 -3.28
CA LEU A 89 1.59 8.13 -4.57
C LEU A 89 2.05 6.67 -4.61
N SER A 90 2.83 6.25 -3.62
CA SER A 90 3.34 4.88 -3.56
C SER A 90 2.20 3.87 -3.50
N GLY A 91 1.20 4.08 -2.65
CA GLY A 91 0.06 3.18 -2.51
C GLY A 91 -0.79 3.06 -3.79
N GLU A 92 -1.06 4.18 -4.45
CA GLU A 92 -1.85 4.20 -5.69
C GLU A 92 -1.14 3.50 -6.84
N VAL A 93 0.15 3.80 -7.04
CA VAL A 93 0.95 3.18 -8.10
C VAL A 93 1.05 1.67 -7.86
N HIS A 94 1.29 1.21 -6.62
CA HIS A 94 1.29 -0.24 -6.33
C HIS A 94 -0.07 -0.91 -6.46
N ASN A 95 -1.18 -0.16 -6.37
CA ASN A 95 -2.53 -0.70 -6.52
C ASN A 95 -2.99 -0.75 -7.98
N GLY A 96 -2.58 0.22 -8.82
CA GLY A 96 -3.05 0.30 -10.22
C GLY A 96 -2.23 1.20 -11.15
N GLY A 97 -0.96 1.46 -10.82
CA GLY A 97 -0.03 2.21 -11.67
C GLY A 97 -0.20 3.74 -11.61
N PHE A 98 0.64 4.44 -12.36
CA PHE A 98 0.57 5.89 -12.52
C PHE A 98 -0.76 6.33 -13.14
N ASP A 99 -1.34 5.51 -14.01
CA ASP A 99 -2.64 5.78 -14.60
C ASP A 99 -3.73 5.95 -13.53
N GLN A 100 -3.84 4.99 -12.60
CA GLN A 100 -4.77 5.07 -11.48
C GLN A 100 -4.47 6.27 -10.57
N TYR A 101 -3.18 6.52 -10.26
CA TYR A 101 -2.78 7.67 -9.43
C TYR A 101 -3.29 9.01 -10.00
N PHE A 102 -3.07 9.26 -11.29
CA PHE A 102 -3.49 10.51 -11.93
C PHE A 102 -5.00 10.56 -12.21
N GLY A 103 -5.61 9.44 -12.58
CA GLY A 103 -7.05 9.36 -12.88
C GLY A 103 -7.93 9.50 -11.65
N ASN A 104 -7.42 9.15 -10.47
CA ASN A 104 -8.14 9.28 -9.20
C ASN A 104 -7.91 10.65 -8.52
N SER A 105 -8.61 10.86 -7.40
CA SER A 105 -8.47 12.07 -6.58
C SER A 105 -7.07 12.24 -5.98
N SER A 106 -6.31 11.14 -5.85
CA SER A 106 -4.90 11.16 -5.46
C SER A 106 -4.02 12.04 -6.35
N GLY A 107 -4.37 12.19 -7.63
CA GLY A 107 -3.72 13.09 -8.58
C GLY A 107 -3.80 14.58 -8.20
N ASP A 108 -4.76 14.99 -7.35
CA ASP A 108 -4.83 16.36 -6.81
C ASP A 108 -3.58 16.71 -6.00
N GLN A 109 -2.89 15.70 -5.46
CA GLN A 109 -1.68 15.84 -4.67
C GLN A 109 -0.40 15.81 -5.50
N TYR A 110 -0.47 15.83 -6.84
CA TYR A 110 0.70 15.74 -7.71
C TYR A 110 1.84 16.71 -7.35
N GLN A 111 1.52 18.00 -7.13
CA GLN A 111 2.56 18.98 -6.78
C GLN A 111 3.15 18.72 -5.38
N ALA A 112 2.33 18.28 -4.44
CA ALA A 112 2.79 17.90 -3.11
C ALA A 112 3.66 16.63 -3.14
N ALA A 113 3.31 15.65 -3.97
CA ALA A 113 4.10 14.44 -4.19
C ALA A 113 5.46 14.79 -4.79
N ARG A 114 5.52 15.69 -5.79
CA ARG A 114 6.81 16.20 -6.32
C ARG A 114 7.66 16.89 -5.27
N ALA A 115 7.06 17.78 -4.48
CA ALA A 115 7.77 18.47 -3.41
C ALA A 115 8.29 17.49 -2.35
N GLY A 116 7.45 16.53 -1.95
CA GLY A 116 7.83 15.48 -1.00
C GLY A 116 8.93 14.57 -1.54
N LEU A 117 8.86 14.12 -2.80
CA LEU A 117 9.94 13.30 -3.38
C LEU A 117 11.28 14.03 -3.42
N ARG A 118 11.30 15.35 -3.63
CA ARG A 118 12.52 16.17 -3.52
C ARG A 118 13.02 16.24 -2.08
N GLU A 119 12.12 16.49 -1.12
CA GLU A 119 12.47 16.56 0.30
C GLU A 119 13.01 15.22 0.83
N LEU A 120 12.50 14.11 0.29
CA LEU A 120 12.95 12.75 0.62
C LEU A 120 14.22 12.32 -0.16
N GLU A 121 14.78 13.17 -1.03
CA GLU A 121 15.90 12.83 -1.90
C GLU A 121 15.64 11.55 -2.74
N ALA A 122 14.40 11.43 -3.24
CA ALA A 122 13.91 10.30 -4.03
C ALA A 122 13.87 10.64 -5.53
N GLU A 123 15.01 11.09 -6.08
CA GLU A 123 15.11 11.64 -7.44
C GLU A 123 14.67 10.65 -8.54
N ASP A 124 14.97 9.35 -8.40
CA ASP A 124 14.53 8.34 -9.37
C ASP A 124 13.00 8.22 -9.41
N ALA A 125 12.35 8.23 -8.25
CA ALA A 125 10.90 8.19 -8.15
C ALA A 125 10.27 9.50 -8.65
N LEU A 126 10.90 10.65 -8.40
CA LEU A 126 10.49 11.95 -8.95
C LEU A 126 10.54 11.96 -10.47
N ALA A 127 11.64 11.46 -11.06
CA ALA A 127 11.80 11.39 -12.50
C ALA A 127 10.75 10.49 -13.16
N LEU A 128 10.40 9.36 -12.54
CA LEU A 128 9.33 8.48 -13.04
C LEU A 128 7.95 9.15 -12.96
N LEU A 129 7.63 9.80 -11.84
CA LEU A 129 6.38 10.54 -11.66
C LEU A 129 6.23 11.66 -12.70
N GLU A 130 7.26 12.46 -12.92
CA GLU A 130 7.26 13.55 -13.90
C GLU A 130 7.18 13.01 -15.34
N ARG A 131 7.81 11.87 -15.62
CA ARG A 131 7.70 11.22 -16.93
C ARG A 131 6.29 10.68 -17.19
N ALA A 132 5.65 10.10 -16.18
CA ALA A 132 4.26 9.64 -16.28
C ALA A 132 3.31 10.83 -16.51
N ALA A 133 3.50 11.93 -15.78
CA ALA A 133 2.75 13.17 -16.01
C ALA A 133 2.92 13.69 -17.44
N ALA A 134 4.14 13.68 -17.97
CA ALA A 134 4.41 14.12 -19.34
C ALA A 134 3.78 13.21 -20.41
N LEU A 135 3.73 11.89 -20.19
CA LEU A 135 3.03 10.95 -21.07
C LEU A 135 1.52 11.24 -21.12
N LEU A 136 0.91 11.55 -19.97
CA LEU A 136 -0.53 11.74 -19.84
C LEU A 136 -1.00 13.16 -20.22
N PHE A 137 -0.17 14.18 -20.00
CA PHE A 137 -0.60 15.59 -20.12
C PHE A 137 0.29 16.45 -21.03
N GLY A 138 1.36 15.89 -21.59
CA GLY A 138 2.36 16.61 -22.39
C GLY A 138 3.16 17.61 -21.57
N ASP A 139 3.62 18.68 -22.22
CA ASP A 139 4.38 19.77 -21.58
C ASP A 139 3.50 20.74 -20.75
N GLY A 140 2.18 20.52 -20.75
CA GLY A 140 1.23 21.36 -20.02
C GLY A 140 1.20 21.07 -18.52
N PRO A 141 0.62 21.97 -17.71
CA PRO A 141 0.38 21.68 -16.30
C PRO A 141 -0.59 20.50 -16.16
N VAL A 142 -0.34 19.64 -15.16
CA VAL A 142 -1.29 18.63 -14.73
C VAL A 142 -2.55 19.32 -14.20
N PRO A 143 -3.74 19.03 -14.75
CA PRO A 143 -4.98 19.65 -14.30
C PRO A 143 -5.27 19.44 -12.81
N VAL A 144 -5.79 20.48 -12.17
CA VAL A 144 -6.20 20.42 -10.75
C VAL A 144 -7.47 19.59 -10.59
N SER A 145 -8.41 19.66 -11.53
CA SER A 145 -9.67 18.92 -11.43
C SER A 145 -9.49 17.47 -11.91
N GLN A 146 -10.02 16.52 -11.14
CA GLN A 146 -10.03 15.11 -11.52
C GLN A 146 -10.73 14.88 -12.86
N ALA A 147 -11.89 15.49 -13.09
CA ALA A 147 -12.64 15.33 -14.33
C ALA A 147 -11.84 15.80 -15.56
N GLU A 148 -11.10 16.91 -15.45
CA GLU A 148 -10.24 17.38 -16.54
C GLU A 148 -9.01 16.48 -16.74
N ARG A 149 -8.44 15.89 -15.68
CA ARG A 149 -7.38 14.90 -15.83
C ARG A 149 -7.89 13.70 -16.64
N GLN A 150 -8.99 13.10 -16.21
CA GLN A 150 -9.60 11.95 -16.90
C GLN A 150 -9.93 12.27 -18.36
N LEU A 151 -10.46 13.46 -18.66
CA LEU A 151 -10.76 13.87 -20.03
C LEU A 151 -9.50 14.02 -20.91
N ARG A 152 -8.35 14.39 -20.32
CA ARG A 152 -7.09 14.63 -21.04
C ARG A 152 -6.20 13.40 -21.11
N MET A 153 -6.39 12.42 -20.23
CA MET A 153 -5.59 11.21 -20.19
C MET A 153 -5.95 10.31 -21.38
N PRO A 154 -5.00 10.02 -22.29
CA PRO A 154 -5.28 9.23 -23.50
C PRO A 154 -5.64 7.77 -23.18
N THR A 155 -5.31 7.30 -21.97
CA THR A 155 -5.66 5.99 -21.40
C THR A 155 -7.11 5.91 -20.88
N TRP A 156 -7.77 7.05 -20.67
CA TRP A 156 -9.16 7.13 -20.17
C TRP A 156 -10.17 7.48 -21.27
N ALA A 157 -9.74 7.58 -22.52
CA ALA A 157 -10.62 7.77 -23.66
C ALA A 157 -11.48 6.52 -23.94
N ASP A 158 -12.58 6.68 -24.68
CA ASP A 158 -13.42 5.54 -25.11
C ASP A 158 -12.63 4.49 -25.90
N GLU A 159 -11.61 4.94 -26.65
CA GLU A 159 -10.57 4.11 -27.27
C GLU A 159 -9.21 4.45 -26.63
N PRO A 160 -8.77 3.71 -25.60
CA PRO A 160 -7.51 3.98 -24.92
C PRO A 160 -6.28 3.86 -25.83
N ASP A 161 -5.35 4.80 -25.71
CA ASP A 161 -4.06 4.77 -26.39
C ASP A 161 -3.16 3.66 -25.81
N ARG A 162 -3.05 2.55 -26.56
CA ARG A 162 -2.27 1.36 -26.18
C ARG A 162 -0.76 1.62 -26.09
N ASP A 163 -0.23 2.56 -26.86
CA ASP A 163 1.19 2.91 -26.81
C ASP A 163 1.48 3.72 -25.53
N CYS A 164 0.55 4.59 -25.13
CA CYS A 164 0.61 5.29 -23.85
C CYS A 164 0.50 4.31 -22.66
N GLU A 165 -0.46 3.39 -22.68
CA GLU A 165 -0.61 2.34 -21.66
C GLU A 165 0.68 1.53 -21.49
N ALA A 166 1.25 1.03 -22.59
CA ALA A 166 2.50 0.26 -22.55
C ALA A 166 3.70 1.08 -22.04
N ALA A 167 3.74 2.37 -22.35
CA ALA A 167 4.78 3.27 -21.84
C ALA A 167 4.62 3.52 -20.33
N LEU A 168 3.39 3.63 -19.82
CA LEU A 168 3.10 3.76 -18.39
C LEU A 168 3.44 2.47 -17.63
N ASP A 169 3.07 1.30 -18.16
CA ASP A 169 3.41 -0.02 -17.58
C ASP A 169 4.93 -0.18 -17.37
N ALA A 170 5.73 0.33 -18.30
CA ALA A 170 7.19 0.34 -18.18
C ALA A 170 7.68 1.28 -17.07
N LEU A 171 7.01 2.41 -16.83
CA LEU A 171 7.31 3.31 -15.71
C LEU A 171 6.89 2.70 -14.37
N ASP A 172 5.71 2.08 -14.33
CA ASP A 172 5.18 1.39 -13.15
C ASP A 172 6.14 0.29 -12.70
N THR A 173 6.59 -0.56 -13.64
CA THR A 173 7.58 -1.61 -13.38
C THR A 173 8.86 -1.05 -12.76
N ARG A 174 9.35 0.09 -13.27
CA ARG A 174 10.53 0.77 -12.71
C ARG A 174 10.25 1.37 -11.34
N PHE A 175 9.05 1.87 -11.10
CA PHE A 175 8.66 2.43 -9.81
C PHE A 175 8.54 1.33 -8.74
N TYR A 176 8.00 0.16 -9.08
CA TYR A 176 7.93 -0.99 -8.16
C TYR A 176 9.31 -1.43 -7.68
N ALA A 177 10.34 -1.33 -8.53
CA ALA A 177 11.72 -1.62 -8.14
C ALA A 177 12.31 -0.62 -7.11
N LEU A 178 11.65 0.52 -6.87
CA LEU A 178 12.04 1.53 -5.90
C LEU A 178 11.28 1.42 -4.56
N ALA A 179 10.37 0.46 -4.41
CA ALA A 179 9.44 0.38 -3.28
C ALA A 179 10.15 0.40 -1.92
N ASP A 180 11.15 -0.48 -1.73
CA ASP A 180 11.90 -0.59 -0.47
C ASP A 180 12.67 0.71 -0.18
N ALA A 181 13.40 1.22 -1.16
CA ALA A 181 14.20 2.44 -1.01
C ALA A 181 13.35 3.70 -0.79
N LEU A 182 12.10 3.73 -1.28
CA LEU A 182 11.15 4.80 -1.01
C LEU A 182 10.53 4.66 0.39
N GLY A 183 10.23 3.43 0.81
CA GLY A 183 9.77 3.12 2.17
C GLY A 183 10.79 3.51 3.23
N GLU A 184 12.07 3.21 3.02
CA GLU A 184 13.17 3.62 3.90
C GLU A 184 13.28 5.14 4.01
N ARG A 185 13.17 5.87 2.90
CA ARG A 185 13.17 7.35 2.89
C ARG A 185 11.98 7.94 3.63
N LEU A 186 10.77 7.38 3.46
CA LEU A 186 9.58 7.79 4.20
C LEU A 186 9.76 7.60 5.72
N LEU A 187 10.37 6.48 6.13
CA LEU A 187 10.68 6.22 7.54
C LEU A 187 11.77 7.17 8.07
N ALA A 188 12.79 7.47 7.27
CA ALA A 188 13.83 8.44 7.63
C ALA A 188 13.25 9.85 7.81
N HIS A 189 12.38 10.28 6.89
CA HIS A 189 11.63 11.53 6.97
C HIS A 189 10.76 11.60 8.23
N ALA A 190 9.99 10.55 8.50
CA ALA A 190 9.16 10.45 9.68
C ALA A 190 9.99 10.54 10.98
N ARG A 191 11.17 9.91 11.02
CA ARG A 191 12.12 9.99 12.13
C ARG A 191 12.63 11.41 12.31
N HIS A 192 13.10 12.04 11.23
CA HIS A 192 13.69 13.38 11.24
C HIS A 192 12.71 14.43 11.77
N HIS A 193 11.43 14.32 11.39
CA HIS A 193 10.37 15.23 11.82
C HIS A 193 9.59 14.76 13.05
N ALA A 194 9.98 13.64 13.68
CA ALA A 194 9.29 13.03 14.81
C ALA A 194 7.77 12.87 14.59
N LEU A 195 7.38 12.45 13.38
CA LEU A 195 5.97 12.32 13.01
C LEU A 195 5.25 11.26 13.86
N PHE A 196 5.96 10.17 14.17
CA PHE A 196 5.52 9.12 15.09
C PHE A 196 6.73 8.46 15.75
N ALA A 197 6.50 7.80 16.88
CA ALA A 197 7.53 6.97 17.50
C ALA A 197 7.89 5.82 16.54
N LEU A 198 9.15 5.64 16.21
CA LEU A 198 9.56 4.44 15.47
C LEU A 198 9.86 3.35 16.50
N ASP A 199 9.25 2.18 16.31
CA ASP A 199 9.69 0.99 17.03
C ASP A 199 11.20 0.82 16.73
N GLU A 200 12.01 0.56 17.76
CA GLU A 200 13.40 0.17 17.52
C GLU A 200 13.39 -1.05 16.60
N PRO A 201 14.30 -1.12 15.59
CA PRO A 201 14.40 -2.32 14.77
C PRO A 201 14.61 -3.50 15.73
N ASP A 202 13.75 -4.53 15.64
CA ASP A 202 13.93 -5.78 16.39
C ASP A 202 15.39 -6.21 16.15
N GLU A 203 16.24 -6.10 17.18
CA GLU A 203 17.58 -6.68 17.12
C GLU A 203 17.38 -8.18 16.96
N ALA A 204 17.66 -8.65 15.74
CA ALA A 204 17.71 -10.02 15.23
C ALA A 204 17.41 -11.19 16.21
#